data_AF-T1BM37-F1
#
_entry.id   AF-T1BM37-F1
#
_cell.length_a   1.000
_cell.length_b   1.000
_cell.length_c   1.000
_cell.angle_alpha   90.00
_cell.angle_beta   90.00
_cell.angle_gamma   90.00
#
_symmetry.space_group_name_H-M   'P 1'
#
loop_
_entity.id
_entity.type
_entity.pdbx_description
1 polymer ?
#
loop_
_entity_poly.entity_id
_entity_poly.type
_entity_poly.pdbx_seq_one_letter_code
_entity_poly.pdbx_strand_id
1 'polypeptide(L)' 'MITDTYSSVRYHSLRGRSVLITGGASGIGAELVSAFAAQEARVAFLDIDRECGDRHAQATGSRFVACDL' A
#
# COMPACT_ATOMS: atom_id res chain seq x y z
N MET A 1 -8.21 3.72 13.62
CA MET A 1 -9.11 3.04 12.65
C MET A 1 -9.30 3.97 11.46
N ILE A 2 -8.59 3.71 10.37
CA ILE A 2 -8.54 4.53 9.14
C ILE A 2 -9.68 4.15 8.15
N THR A 3 -10.88 3.90 8.64
CA THR A 3 -11.77 2.93 7.97
C THR A 3 -12.75 3.47 6.92
N ASP A 4 -12.70 4.72 6.47
CA ASP A 4 -13.72 5.21 5.51
C ASP A 4 -13.24 6.03 4.30
N THR A 5 -11.94 6.34 4.17
CA THR A 5 -11.45 7.25 3.11
C THR A 5 -11.67 6.74 1.67
N TYR A 6 -11.90 5.43 1.48
CA TYR A 6 -12.09 4.80 0.15
C TYR A 6 -13.43 4.06 -0.01
N SER A 7 -14.45 4.41 0.78
CA SER A 7 -15.74 3.69 0.84
C SER A 7 -16.65 3.91 -0.39
N SER A 8 -16.46 5.02 -1.13
CA SER A 8 -17.39 5.43 -2.20
C SER A 8 -17.25 4.66 -3.52
N VAL A 9 -16.07 4.10 -3.84
CA VAL A 9 -15.83 3.41 -5.13
C VAL A 9 -15.01 2.13 -4.93
N ARG A 10 -15.53 1.02 -5.45
CA ARG A 10 -14.91 -0.31 -5.44
C ARG A 10 -14.67 -0.84 -6.85
N TYR A 11 -13.40 -1.03 -7.22
CA TYR A 11 -13.02 -1.66 -8.47
C TYR A 11 -12.84 -3.16 -8.28
N HIS A 12 -13.90 -3.93 -8.54
CA HIS A 12 -13.91 -5.39 -8.34
C HIS A 12 -12.81 -6.13 -9.13
N SER A 13 -12.33 -5.57 -10.24
CA SER A 13 -11.23 -6.11 -11.04
C SER A 13 -9.86 -6.06 -10.35
N LEU A 14 -9.69 -5.25 -9.30
CA LEU A 14 -8.45 -5.14 -8.54
C LEU A 14 -8.36 -6.14 -7.38
N ARG A 15 -9.50 -6.71 -6.96
CA ARG A 15 -9.55 -7.66 -5.86
C ARG A 15 -8.64 -8.85 -6.11
N GLY A 16 -7.71 -9.09 -5.19
CA GLY A 16 -6.74 -10.18 -5.26
C GLY A 16 -5.65 -10.01 -6.32
N ARG A 17 -5.62 -8.89 -7.05
CA ARG A 17 -4.58 -8.62 -8.06
C ARG A 17 -3.27 -8.25 -7.37
N SER A 18 -2.15 -8.73 -7.89
CA SER A 18 -0.82 -8.36 -7.40
C SER A 18 -0.47 -6.96 -7.87
N VAL A 19 -0.02 -6.12 -6.95
CA VAL A 19 0.41 -4.74 -7.22
C VAL A 19 1.75 -4.50 -6.53
N LEU A 20 2.71 -3.95 -7.27
CA LEU A 20 4.02 -3.54 -6.75
C LEU A 20 4.15 -2.03 -6.86
N ILE A 21 4.52 -1.35 -5.77
CA ILE A 21 4.68 0.11 -5.70
C ILE A 21 6.08 0.44 -5.22
N THR A 22 6.76 1.39 -5.86
CA THR A 22 8.05 1.95 -5.40
C THR A 22 7.82 3.28 -4.67
N GLY A 23 8.69 3.64 -3.73
CA GLY A 23 8.51 4.86 -2.93
C GLY A 23 7.29 4.77 -2.01
N GLY A 24 6.94 3.56 -1.56
CA GLY A 24 5.67 3.29 -0.88
C GLY A 24 5.65 3.66 0.61
N ALA A 25 6.75 4.16 1.18
CA ALA A 25 6.80 4.48 2.61
C ALA A 25 6.20 5.86 2.94
N SER A 26 6.11 6.78 1.97
CA SER A 26 5.59 8.13 2.19
C SER A 26 4.96 8.76 0.93
N GLY A 27 4.33 9.94 1.12
CA GLY A 27 3.80 10.75 0.02
C GLY A 27 2.84 10.02 -0.91
N ILE A 28 3.02 10.18 -2.23
CA ILE A 28 2.14 9.60 -3.24
C ILE A 28 2.16 8.06 -3.21
N GLY A 29 3.35 7.46 -3.04
CA GLY A 29 3.47 6.00 -3.04
C GLY A 29 2.73 5.37 -1.86
N ALA A 30 2.81 5.98 -0.67
CA ALA A 30 2.04 5.56 0.51
C ALA A 30 0.52 5.63 0.28
N GLU A 31 0.02 6.70 -0.35
CA GLU A 31 -1.40 6.81 -0.68
C GLU A 31 -1.84 5.75 -1.71
N LEU A 32 -0.99 5.44 -2.70
CA LEU A 32 -1.27 4.37 -3.64
C LEU A 32 -1.30 3.00 -2.94
N VAL A 33 -0.37 2.72 -2.02
CA VAL A 33 -0.38 1.47 -1.23
C VAL A 33 -1.68 1.37 -0.43
N SER A 34 -2.06 2.44 0.28
CA SER A 34 -3.29 2.50 1.06
C SER A 34 -4.54 2.32 0.21
N ALA A 35 -4.62 2.98 -0.94
CA ALA A 35 -5.75 2.87 -1.85
C ALA A 35 -5.87 1.46 -2.45
N PHE A 36 -4.79 0.88 -2.98
CA PHE A 36 -4.84 -0.47 -3.56
C PHE A 36 -5.10 -1.55 -2.50
N ALA A 37 -4.51 -1.42 -1.31
CA ALA A 37 -4.80 -2.33 -0.19
C ALA A 37 -6.27 -2.22 0.23
N ALA A 38 -6.81 -1.00 0.30
CA ALA A 38 -8.22 -0.80 0.54
C ALA A 38 -9.05 -1.57 -0.48
N GLN A 39 -8.74 -1.48 -1.78
CA GLN A 39 -9.39 -2.24 -2.89
C GLN A 39 -9.19 -3.78 -2.85
N GLU A 40 -8.65 -4.34 -1.76
CA GLU A 40 -8.40 -5.78 -1.57
C GLU A 40 -7.37 -6.36 -2.57
N ALA A 41 -6.49 -5.53 -3.13
CA ALA A 41 -5.36 -6.00 -3.91
C ALA A 41 -4.30 -6.66 -3.00
N ARG A 42 -3.44 -7.51 -3.58
CA ARG A 42 -2.26 -8.08 -2.92
C ARG A 42 -1.09 -7.14 -3.15
N VAL A 43 -0.88 -6.21 -2.23
CA VAL A 43 0.10 -5.13 -2.40
C VAL A 43 1.45 -5.51 -1.78
N ALA A 44 2.52 -5.27 -2.54
CA ALA A 44 3.88 -5.18 -2.04
C ALA A 44 4.47 -3.81 -2.42
N PHE A 45 5.38 -3.27 -1.61
CA PHE A 45 6.05 -2.02 -1.93
C PHE A 45 7.49 -1.96 -1.47
N LEU A 46 8.26 -1.10 -2.14
CA LEU A 46 9.70 -0.90 -1.95
C LEU A 46 9.97 0.55 -1.54
N ASP A 47 10.91 0.74 -0.62
CA ASP A 47 11.39 2.07 -0.20
C ASP A 47 12.74 1.95 0.55
N ILE A 48 13.49 3.05 0.64
CA ILE A 48 14.73 3.13 1.43
C ILE A 48 14.43 3.37 2.92
N ASP A 49 13.32 4.04 3.24
CA ASP A 49 12.93 4.34 4.62
C ASP A 49 12.28 3.12 5.29
N ARG A 50 13.09 2.40 6.07
CA ARG A 50 12.66 1.17 6.78
C ARG A 50 11.58 1.45 7.81
N GLU A 51 11.71 2.52 8.58
CA GLU A 51 10.79 2.79 9.69
C GLU A 51 9.41 3.17 9.17
N CYS A 52 9.36 4.09 8.20
CA CYS A 52 8.11 4.45 7.55
C CYS A 52 7.52 3.26 6.79
N GLY A 53 8.36 2.47 6.11
CA GLY A 53 7.93 1.29 5.36
C GLY A 53 7.30 0.21 6.25
N ASP A 54 7.96 -0.18 7.34
CA ASP A 54 7.43 -1.18 8.28
C ASP A 54 6.11 -0.71 8.90
N ARG A 55 6.03 0.56 9.31
CA ARG A 55 4.80 1.14 9.86
C ARG A 55 3.67 1.14 8.83
N HIS A 56 3.95 1.48 7.58
CA HIS A 56 2.94 1.54 6.52
C HIS A 56 2.46 0.13 6.12
N ALA A 57 3.36 -0.85 6.10
CA ALA A 57 3.00 -2.26 5.89
C ALA A 57 2.05 -2.78 6.98
N GLN A 58 2.36 -2.49 8.25
CA GLN A 58 1.49 -2.86 9.37
C GLN A 58 0.11 -2.19 9.27
N ALA A 59 0.06 -0.92 8.92
CA ALA A 59 -1.20 -0.17 8.81
C ALA A 59 -2.11 -0.66 7.68
N THR A 60 -1.54 -1.15 6.58
CA THR A 60 -2.28 -1.53 5.36
C THR A 60 -2.44 -3.04 5.18
N GLY A 61 -1.67 -3.86 5.90
CA GLY A 61 -1.57 -5.30 5.65
C GLY A 61 -0.75 -5.67 4.41
N SER A 62 -0.07 -4.70 3.80
CA SER A 62 0.77 -4.88 2.62
C SER A 62 2.14 -5.46 2.99
N ARG A 63 2.87 -6.00 2.00
CA ARG A 63 4.26 -6.45 2.18
C ARG A 63 5.23 -5.30 1.88
N PHE A 64 6.17 -5.04 2.79
CA PHE A 64 7.28 -4.12 2.54
C PHE A 64 8.60 -4.87 2.30
N VAL A 65 9.45 -4.33 1.44
CA VAL A 65 10.86 -4.72 1.28
C VAL A 65 11.71 -3.46 1.18
N ALA A 66 12.66 -3.31 2.11
CA ALA A 66 13.61 -2.21 2.06
C ALA A 66 14.54 -2.35 0.85
N CYS A 67 14.61 -1.33 0.01
CA CYS A 67 15.36 -1.32 -1.23
C CYS A 67 15.80 0.10 -1.60
N ASP A 68 17.06 0.25 -1.96
CA ASP A 68 17.57 1.40 -2.70
C ASP A 68 17.57 0.99 -4.18
N LEU A 69 16.76 1.67 -5.01
CA LEU A 69 16.45 1.28 -6.40
C LEU A 69 17.33 2.03 -7.40
#